data_AF-A0A8S3HAG8-F1
#
_entry.id   AF-A0A8S3HAG8-F1
#
_cell.length_a   1.000
_cell.length_b   1.000
_cell.length_c   1.000
_cell.angle_alpha   90.00
_cell.angle_beta   90.00
_cell.angle_gamma   90.00
#
_symmetry.space_group_name_H-M   'P 1'
#
loop_
_entity.id
_entity.type
_entity.pdbx_description
1 polymer ?
#
loop_
_entity_poly.entity_id
_entity_poly.type
_entity_poly.pdbx_seq_one_letter_code
_entity_poly.pdbx_strand_id
1 'polypeptide(L)'
;MAVNGDQKKESIDFASVNAIAEIPLQRTAPVSEQDNEELLQLRENFAILTSQYAQLSESNRAWQEFHQSQVNDFRTKIQDCIQIDGDLSFDAIVQKLVNEITAEREYSNERYQALERVYNDLQSESVQNKQEHLLLKEQFEQVLRDKQSLMGQIENESIMNNHERDTQTIELLNTKLKEQQSEISQLQQNLDSLTAQLDETNHSRQQSEQTQLCSLKSILPHSTKMSLDELTQEIISYVNHLTNEMSSLKEKTVLSDEDSQHDGRRI
;
A
#
# COMPACT_ATOMS: atom_id res chain seq x y z
N MET A 1 -32.86 -49.92 -54.13
CA MET A 1 -33.35 -50.61 -55.35
C MET A 1 -34.30 -49.67 -56.05
N ALA A 2 -33.78 -48.95 -57.05
CA ALA A 2 -34.55 -47.98 -57.83
C ALA A 2 -35.31 -48.74 -58.92
N VAL A 3 -36.64 -48.68 -58.89
CA VAL A 3 -37.46 -49.04 -60.05
C VAL A 3 -37.84 -47.73 -60.72
N ASN A 4 -36.96 -47.29 -61.63
CA ASN A 4 -37.30 -46.32 -62.67
C ASN A 4 -38.31 -46.99 -63.60
N GLY A 5 -39.59 -46.65 -63.43
CA GLY A 5 -40.64 -46.96 -64.36
C GLY A 5 -40.89 -45.78 -65.28
N ASP A 6 -40.10 -45.67 -66.35
CA ASP A 6 -40.45 -44.89 -67.54
C ASP A 6 -41.76 -45.44 -68.12
N GLN A 7 -42.90 -44.90 -67.70
CA GLN A 7 -44.17 -45.14 -68.38
C GLN A 7 -44.42 -44.03 -69.38
N LYS A 8 -43.93 -44.31 -70.58
CA LYS A 8 -44.35 -43.73 -71.86
C LYS A 8 -45.87 -43.53 -71.82
N LYS A 9 -46.31 -42.27 -71.75
CA LYS A 9 -47.72 -41.87 -71.85
C LYS A 9 -48.23 -42.20 -73.26
N GLU A 10 -48.70 -43.43 -73.46
CA GLU A 10 -49.70 -43.68 -74.49
C GLU A 10 -51.04 -43.25 -73.91
N SER A 11 -51.34 -41.96 -74.11
CA SER A 11 -52.68 -41.41 -73.93
C SER A 11 -53.57 -42.04 -74.98
N ILE A 12 -54.23 -43.15 -74.63
CA ILE A 12 -55.31 -43.70 -75.44
C ILE A 12 -56.48 -42.73 -75.29
N ASP A 13 -56.75 -41.97 -76.34
CA ASP A 13 -57.90 -41.08 -76.43
C ASP A 13 -59.18 -41.92 -76.54
N PHE A 14 -59.89 -42.06 -75.42
CA PHE A 14 -61.11 -42.86 -75.31
C PHE A 14 -62.35 -42.19 -75.92
N ALA A 15 -62.21 -41.03 -76.59
CA ALA A 15 -63.27 -40.48 -77.43
C ALA A 15 -63.72 -41.45 -78.55
N SER A 16 -62.90 -42.45 -78.90
CA SER A 16 -63.24 -43.47 -79.91
C SER A 16 -64.07 -44.66 -79.40
N VAL A 17 -64.30 -44.84 -78.09
CA VAL A 17 -65.05 -46.01 -77.58
C VAL A 17 -66.58 -45.79 -77.57
N ASN A 18 -67.02 -44.53 -77.60
CA ASN A 18 -68.45 -44.19 -77.75
C ASN A 18 -68.99 -44.34 -79.19
N ALA A 19 -68.16 -44.75 -80.16
CA ALA A 19 -68.53 -44.86 -81.57
C ALA A 19 -69.09 -46.25 -81.99
N ILE A 20 -69.33 -47.18 -81.05
CA ILE A 20 -69.82 -48.55 -81.35
C ILE A 20 -71.34 -48.67 -81.07
N ALA A 21 -72.07 -47.55 -80.96
CA ALA A 21 -73.51 -47.58 -80.68
C ALA A 21 -74.41 -47.78 -81.92
N GLU A 22 -73.89 -47.76 -83.15
CA GLU A 22 -74.71 -47.88 -84.35
C GLU A 22 -74.10 -48.85 -85.39
N ILE A 23 -74.49 -50.13 -85.32
CA ILE A 23 -74.39 -51.05 -86.46
C ILE A 23 -75.80 -51.61 -86.73
N PRO A 24 -76.33 -51.50 -87.97
CA PRO A 24 -77.69 -51.94 -88.30
C PRO A 24 -77.84 -53.46 -88.27
N LEU A 25 -78.92 -53.93 -87.66
CA LEU A 25 -79.40 -55.31 -87.70
C LEU A 25 -79.70 -55.76 -89.14
N GLN A 26 -78.98 -56.77 -89.65
CA GLN A 26 -79.46 -57.63 -90.74
C GLN A 26 -79.58 -59.07 -90.23
N ARG A 27 -80.83 -59.57 -90.26
CA ARG A 27 -81.24 -60.93 -89.88
C ARG A 27 -80.81 -61.96 -90.92
N THR A 28 -80.23 -63.07 -90.49
CA THR A 28 -80.41 -64.40 -91.12
C THR A 28 -80.22 -65.53 -90.10
N ALA A 29 -81.15 -66.51 -90.12
CA ALA A 29 -81.26 -67.75 -89.34
C ALA A 29 -81.90 -67.66 -87.93
N PRO A 30 -82.68 -68.68 -87.50
CA PRO A 30 -83.22 -68.75 -86.14
C PRO A 30 -82.04 -68.99 -85.21
N VAL A 31 -81.56 -67.92 -84.58
CA VAL A 31 -80.55 -67.97 -83.52
C VAL A 31 -81.10 -68.89 -82.44
N SER A 32 -80.36 -69.92 -82.08
CA SER A 32 -80.75 -70.77 -80.95
C SER A 32 -80.78 -69.88 -79.70
N GLU A 33 -81.76 -70.06 -78.81
CA GLU A 33 -81.88 -69.23 -77.60
C GLU A 33 -80.55 -69.20 -76.79
N GLN A 34 -79.77 -70.28 -76.89
CA GLN A 34 -78.46 -70.45 -76.28
C GLN A 34 -77.38 -69.50 -76.83
N ASP A 35 -77.29 -69.31 -78.15
CA ASP A 35 -76.29 -68.38 -78.74
C ASP A 35 -76.57 -66.92 -78.39
N ASN A 36 -77.85 -66.57 -78.24
CA ASN A 36 -78.25 -65.23 -77.83
C ASN A 36 -77.96 -64.99 -76.33
N GLU A 37 -78.11 -66.04 -75.52
CA GLU A 37 -77.78 -66.00 -74.09
C GLU A 37 -76.27 -65.88 -73.86
N GLU A 38 -75.44 -66.58 -74.62
CA GLU A 38 -73.97 -66.44 -74.58
C GLU A 38 -73.50 -65.04 -75.01
N LEU A 39 -74.11 -64.46 -76.04
CA LEU A 39 -73.79 -63.10 -76.50
C LEU A 39 -74.21 -62.05 -75.46
N LEU A 40 -75.34 -62.25 -74.78
CA LEU A 40 -75.78 -61.41 -73.67
C LEU A 40 -74.81 -61.52 -72.47
N GLN A 41 -74.40 -62.73 -72.10
CA GLN A 41 -73.41 -62.94 -71.03
C GLN A 41 -72.06 -62.32 -71.36
N LEU A 42 -71.59 -62.40 -72.60
CA LEU A 42 -70.32 -61.78 -73.01
C LEU A 42 -70.39 -60.26 -72.96
N ARG A 43 -71.52 -59.65 -73.37
CA ARG A 43 -71.74 -58.20 -73.23
C ARG A 43 -71.77 -57.78 -71.77
N GLU A 44 -72.43 -58.56 -70.92
CA GLU A 44 -72.46 -58.32 -69.49
C GLU A 44 -71.06 -58.43 -68.86
N ASN A 45 -70.31 -59.48 -69.19
CA ASN A 45 -68.92 -59.66 -68.73
C ASN A 45 -67.99 -58.53 -69.21
N PHE A 46 -68.13 -58.08 -70.46
CA PHE A 46 -67.36 -56.95 -70.98
C PHE A 46 -67.71 -55.64 -70.27
N ALA A 47 -69.00 -55.41 -69.99
CA ALA A 47 -69.44 -54.25 -69.22
C ALA A 47 -68.91 -54.29 -67.77
N ILE A 48 -68.94 -55.47 -67.13
CA ILE A 48 -68.36 -55.68 -65.80
C ILE A 48 -66.86 -55.41 -65.81
N LEU A 49 -66.10 -55.98 -66.76
CA LEU A 49 -64.65 -55.80 -66.85
C LEU A 49 -64.27 -54.33 -67.12
N THR A 50 -65.02 -53.65 -67.99
CA THR A 50 -64.84 -52.22 -68.27
C THR A 50 -65.08 -51.38 -67.02
N SER A 51 -66.14 -51.69 -66.27
CA SER A 51 -66.44 -51.05 -64.99
C SER A 51 -65.34 -51.28 -63.95
N GLN A 52 -64.86 -52.52 -63.82
CA GLN A 52 -63.76 -52.87 -62.91
C GLN A 52 -62.46 -52.14 -63.28
N TYR A 53 -62.14 -52.03 -64.58
CA TYR A 53 -60.97 -51.30 -65.04
C TYR A 53 -61.09 -49.80 -64.74
N ALA A 54 -62.26 -49.20 -64.96
CA ALA A 54 -62.51 -47.81 -64.61
C ALA A 54 -62.37 -47.56 -63.10
N GLN A 55 -62.90 -48.47 -62.27
CA GLN A 55 -62.75 -48.41 -60.81
C GLN A 55 -61.28 -48.54 -60.37
N LEU A 56 -60.51 -49.45 -60.96
CA LEU A 56 -59.09 -49.62 -60.65
C LEU A 56 -58.28 -48.39 -61.07
N SER A 57 -58.55 -47.84 -62.25
CA SER A 57 -57.92 -46.60 -62.73
C SER A 57 -58.22 -45.44 -61.79
N GLU A 58 -59.46 -45.31 -61.33
CA GLU A 58 -59.86 -44.27 -60.40
C GLU A 58 -59.21 -44.45 -59.02
N SER A 59 -59.13 -45.69 -58.53
CA SER A 59 -58.43 -46.00 -57.27
C SER A 59 -56.94 -45.69 -57.36
N ASN A 60 -56.28 -46.02 -58.47
CA ASN A 60 -54.88 -45.68 -58.71
C ASN A 60 -54.65 -44.16 -58.76
N ARG A 61 -55.55 -43.42 -59.42
CA ARG A 61 -55.50 -41.95 -59.46
C ARG A 61 -55.64 -41.35 -58.07
N ALA A 62 -56.65 -41.77 -57.31
CA ALA A 62 -56.87 -41.30 -55.94
C ALA A 62 -55.67 -41.60 -55.03
N TRP A 63 -55.03 -42.77 -55.20
CA TRP A 63 -53.82 -43.11 -54.45
C TRP A 63 -52.63 -42.21 -54.79
N GLN A 64 -52.43 -41.89 -56.08
CA GLN A 64 -51.38 -40.95 -56.51
C GLN A 64 -51.61 -39.53 -55.98
N GLU A 65 -52.85 -39.04 -56.05
CA GLU A 65 -53.24 -37.72 -55.52
C GLU A 65 -53.02 -37.67 -53.99
N PHE A 66 -53.44 -38.71 -53.27
CA PHE A 66 -53.22 -38.82 -51.84
C PHE A 66 -51.72 -38.83 -51.50
N HIS A 67 -50.92 -39.65 -52.18
CA HIS A 67 -49.47 -39.71 -51.98
C HIS A 67 -48.81 -38.34 -52.23
N GLN A 68 -49.18 -37.66 -53.32
CA GLN A 68 -48.66 -36.33 -53.63
C GLN A 68 -49.06 -35.30 -52.57
N SER A 69 -50.29 -35.35 -52.07
CA SER A 69 -50.74 -34.49 -50.96
C SER A 69 -49.90 -34.73 -49.71
N GLN A 70 -49.65 -35.99 -49.32
CA GLN A 70 -48.83 -36.30 -48.15
C GLN A 70 -47.39 -35.79 -48.29
N VAL A 71 -46.79 -35.93 -49.47
CA VAL A 71 -45.45 -35.40 -49.75
C VAL A 71 -45.43 -33.87 -49.70
N ASN A 72 -46.45 -33.20 -50.25
CA ASN A 72 -46.57 -31.75 -50.22
C ASN A 72 -46.79 -31.22 -48.80
N ASP A 73 -47.63 -31.88 -48.00
CA ASP A 73 -47.87 -31.54 -46.59
C ASP A 73 -46.58 -31.68 -45.78
N PHE A 74 -45.83 -32.76 -45.99
CA PHE A 74 -44.53 -32.98 -45.37
C PHE A 74 -43.52 -31.89 -45.77
N ARG A 75 -43.42 -31.58 -47.07
CA ARG A 75 -42.54 -30.52 -47.59
C ARG A 75 -42.86 -29.18 -46.93
N THR A 76 -44.15 -28.81 -46.89
CA THR A 76 -44.60 -27.54 -46.29
C THR A 76 -44.22 -27.46 -44.82
N LYS A 77 -44.38 -28.55 -44.05
CA LYS A 77 -44.04 -28.58 -42.61
C LYS A 77 -42.54 -28.46 -42.33
N ILE A 78 -41.69 -28.93 -43.24
CA ILE A 78 -40.23 -28.95 -43.04
C ILE A 78 -39.55 -27.76 -43.74
N GLN A 79 -40.23 -27.07 -44.64
CA GLN A 79 -39.68 -25.92 -45.36
C GLN A 79 -39.17 -24.82 -44.44
N ASP A 80 -39.79 -24.65 -43.26
CA ASP A 80 -39.35 -23.68 -42.25
C ASP A 80 -38.06 -24.13 -41.55
N CYS A 81 -37.78 -25.43 -41.52
CA CYS A 81 -36.59 -26.00 -40.89
C CYS A 81 -35.43 -26.13 -41.89
N ILE A 82 -35.73 -26.44 -43.15
CA ILE A 82 -34.73 -26.71 -44.19
C ILE A 82 -35.22 -26.16 -45.52
N GLN A 83 -34.33 -25.50 -46.25
CA GLN A 83 -34.61 -25.08 -47.62
C GLN A 83 -34.76 -26.32 -48.52
N ILE A 84 -35.97 -26.58 -48.99
CA ILE A 84 -36.28 -27.69 -49.90
C ILE A 84 -36.58 -27.10 -51.29
N ASP A 85 -35.77 -27.46 -52.29
CA ASP A 85 -36.07 -27.15 -53.69
C ASP A 85 -37.26 -27.96 -54.18
N GLY A 86 -38.07 -27.38 -55.08
CA GLY A 86 -39.36 -27.92 -55.55
C GLY A 86 -39.29 -29.31 -56.19
N ASP A 87 -38.12 -29.70 -56.71
CA ASP A 87 -37.95 -30.91 -57.53
C ASP A 87 -37.35 -32.11 -56.76
N LEU A 88 -37.09 -31.96 -55.46
CA LEU A 88 -36.52 -33.06 -54.66
C LEU A 88 -37.56 -34.16 -54.41
N SER A 89 -37.12 -35.42 -54.56
CA SER A 89 -37.88 -36.60 -54.15
C SER A 89 -37.99 -36.68 -52.63
N PHE A 90 -39.00 -37.40 -52.12
CA PHE A 90 -39.20 -37.57 -50.68
C PHE A 90 -37.95 -38.12 -49.97
N ASP A 91 -37.31 -39.15 -50.54
CA ASP A 91 -36.09 -39.73 -49.97
C ASP A 91 -34.92 -38.73 -49.92
N ALA A 92 -34.79 -37.87 -50.94
CA ALA A 92 -33.77 -36.84 -50.96
C ALA A 92 -34.01 -35.75 -49.90
N ILE A 93 -35.28 -35.39 -49.65
CA ILE A 93 -35.67 -34.47 -48.59
C ILE A 93 -35.33 -35.06 -47.22
N VAL A 94 -35.67 -36.34 -46.99
CA VAL A 94 -35.38 -37.04 -45.74
C VAL A 94 -33.87 -37.14 -45.51
N GLN A 95 -33.09 -37.47 -46.53
CA GLN A 95 -31.63 -37.55 -46.39
C GLN A 95 -31.02 -36.18 -46.10
N LYS A 96 -31.51 -35.11 -46.73
CA LYS A 96 -31.08 -33.74 -46.43
C LYS A 96 -31.38 -33.37 -44.98
N LEU A 97 -32.56 -33.72 -44.48
CA LEU A 97 -32.95 -33.52 -43.07
C LEU A 97 -32.03 -34.25 -42.10
N VAL A 98 -31.71 -35.52 -42.37
CA VAL A 98 -30.80 -36.28 -41.53
C VAL A 98 -29.41 -35.62 -41.51
N ASN A 99 -28.89 -35.25 -42.67
CA ASN A 99 -27.58 -34.61 -42.77
C ASN A 99 -27.51 -33.29 -42.00
N GLU A 100 -28.54 -32.44 -42.12
CA GLU A 100 -28.60 -31.16 -41.41
C GLU A 100 -28.66 -31.35 -39.90
N ILE A 101 -29.48 -32.30 -39.42
CA ILE A 101 -29.57 -32.63 -37.99
C ILE A 101 -28.22 -33.16 -37.47
N THR A 102 -27.55 -34.01 -38.24
CA THR A 102 -26.24 -34.54 -37.87
C THR A 102 -25.19 -33.44 -37.81
N ALA A 103 -25.14 -32.57 -38.82
CA ALA A 103 -24.20 -31.45 -38.87
C ALA A 103 -24.42 -30.46 -37.72
N GLU A 104 -25.67 -30.08 -37.44
CA GLU A 104 -26.01 -29.19 -36.33
C GLU A 104 -25.64 -29.83 -34.98
N ARG A 105 -25.87 -31.14 -34.82
CA ARG A 105 -25.49 -31.88 -33.61
C ARG A 105 -23.97 -31.89 -33.40
N GLU A 106 -23.21 -32.14 -34.46
CA GLU A 106 -21.73 -32.15 -34.41
C GLU A 106 -21.19 -30.76 -34.08
N TYR A 107 -21.66 -29.73 -34.79
CA TYR A 107 -21.30 -28.34 -34.55
C TYR A 107 -21.62 -27.90 -33.11
N SER A 108 -22.83 -28.21 -32.63
CA SER A 108 -23.24 -27.90 -31.26
C SER A 108 -22.36 -28.61 -30.25
N ASN A 109 -22.08 -29.90 -30.45
CA ASN A 109 -21.21 -30.69 -29.57
C ASN A 109 -19.77 -30.13 -29.51
N GLU A 110 -19.18 -29.78 -30.64
CA GLU A 110 -17.87 -29.13 -30.68
C GLU A 110 -17.86 -27.82 -29.90
N ARG A 111 -18.91 -27.01 -30.04
CA ARG A 111 -19.05 -25.73 -29.33
C ARG A 111 -19.20 -25.93 -27.82
N TYR A 112 -19.95 -26.95 -27.39
CA TYR A 112 -20.06 -27.32 -25.98
C TYR A 112 -18.72 -27.77 -25.40
N GLN A 113 -17.97 -28.61 -26.12
CA GLN A 113 -16.64 -29.05 -25.67
C GLN A 113 -15.65 -27.89 -25.61
N ALA A 114 -15.68 -26.97 -26.57
CA ALA A 114 -14.85 -25.77 -26.54
C ALA A 114 -15.18 -24.89 -25.33
N LEU A 115 -16.48 -24.69 -25.06
CA LEU A 115 -16.94 -23.92 -23.90
C LEU A 115 -16.54 -24.59 -22.58
N GLU A 116 -16.63 -25.91 -22.48
CA GLU A 116 -16.22 -26.67 -21.31
C GLU A 116 -14.71 -26.55 -21.04
N ARG A 117 -13.87 -26.60 -22.10
CA ARG A 117 -12.43 -26.34 -21.96
C ARG A 117 -12.16 -24.95 -21.41
N VAL A 118 -12.76 -23.91 -22.01
CA VAL A 118 -12.61 -22.52 -21.55
C VAL A 118 -13.09 -22.37 -20.11
N TYR A 119 -14.21 -22.99 -19.74
CA TYR A 119 -14.71 -22.95 -18.37
C TYR A 119 -13.71 -23.57 -17.38
N ASN A 120 -13.16 -24.74 -17.71
CA ASN A 120 -12.19 -25.43 -16.87
C ASN A 120 -10.88 -24.62 -16.74
N ASP A 121 -10.43 -24.00 -17.83
CA ASP A 121 -9.25 -23.13 -17.84
C ASP A 121 -9.46 -21.90 -16.93
N LEU A 122 -10.59 -21.20 -17.07
CA LEU A 122 -10.95 -20.07 -16.20
C LEU A 122 -11.07 -20.50 -14.73
N GLN A 123 -11.62 -21.68 -14.48
CA GLN A 123 -11.74 -22.20 -13.12
C GLN A 123 -10.36 -22.46 -12.50
N SER A 124 -9.44 -23.05 -13.27
CA SER A 124 -8.05 -23.26 -12.87
C SER A 124 -7.35 -21.94 -12.58
N GLU A 125 -7.46 -20.97 -13.48
CA GLU A 125 -6.88 -19.63 -13.31
C GLU A 125 -7.45 -18.91 -12.09
N SER A 126 -8.76 -19.02 -11.85
CA SER A 126 -9.41 -18.45 -10.66
C SER A 126 -8.86 -19.04 -9.36
N VAL A 127 -8.63 -20.35 -9.31
CA VAL A 127 -8.03 -21.02 -8.15
C VAL A 127 -6.58 -20.55 -7.95
N GLN A 128 -5.79 -20.48 -9.02
CA GLN A 128 -4.41 -20.00 -8.95
C GLN A 128 -4.33 -18.55 -8.47
N ASN A 129 -5.10 -17.64 -9.07
CA ASN A 129 -5.16 -16.23 -8.66
C ASN A 129 -5.56 -16.07 -7.20
N LYS A 130 -6.48 -16.90 -6.70
CA LYS A 130 -6.86 -16.90 -5.29
C LYS A 130 -5.69 -17.31 -4.39
N GLN A 131 -4.92 -18.31 -4.78
CA GLN A 131 -3.74 -18.75 -4.02
C GLN A 131 -2.64 -17.69 -4.01
N GLU A 132 -2.35 -17.06 -5.16
CA GLU A 132 -1.39 -15.96 -5.25
C GLU A 132 -1.81 -14.76 -4.39
N HIS A 133 -3.11 -14.41 -4.40
CA HIS A 133 -3.64 -13.36 -3.53
C HIS A 133 -3.48 -13.69 -2.04
N LEU A 134 -3.66 -14.95 -1.62
CA LEU A 134 -3.44 -15.36 -0.23
C LEU A 134 -1.97 -15.24 0.17
N LEU A 135 -1.04 -15.65 -0.70
CA LEU A 135 0.40 -15.51 -0.47
C LEU A 135 0.81 -14.04 -0.35
N LEU A 136 0.30 -13.19 -1.26
CA LEU A 136 0.60 -11.75 -1.23
C LEU A 136 0.04 -11.10 0.05
N LYS A 137 -1.15 -11.52 0.49
CA LYS A 137 -1.73 -11.06 1.76
C LYS A 137 -0.85 -11.43 2.94
N GLU A 138 -0.37 -12.67 3.00
CA GLU A 138 0.51 -13.14 4.08
C GLU A 138 1.84 -12.37 4.10
N GLN A 139 2.44 -12.13 2.93
CA GLN A 139 3.64 -11.30 2.80
C GLN A 139 3.41 -9.87 3.28
N PHE A 140 2.27 -9.26 2.92
CA PHE A 140 1.93 -7.92 3.37
C PHE A 140 1.74 -7.86 4.89
N GLU A 141 1.07 -8.84 5.49
CA GLU A 141 0.93 -8.94 6.94
C GLU A 141 2.29 -9.13 7.64
N GLN A 142 3.22 -9.88 7.03
CA GLN A 142 4.58 -10.01 7.55
C GLN A 142 5.32 -8.66 7.55
N VAL A 143 5.25 -7.91 6.46
CA VAL A 143 5.85 -6.56 6.38
C VAL A 143 5.27 -5.62 7.44
N LEU A 144 3.97 -5.72 7.73
CA LEU A 144 3.36 -4.93 8.81
C LEU A 144 3.91 -5.29 10.19
N ARG A 145 4.11 -6.59 10.47
CA ARG A 145 4.75 -7.05 11.71
C ARG A 145 6.18 -6.54 11.83
N ASP A 146 6.95 -6.65 10.75
CA ASP A 146 8.35 -6.20 10.73
C ASP A 146 8.46 -4.69 10.92
N LYS A 147 7.57 -3.92 10.27
CA LYS A 147 7.48 -2.46 10.47
C LYS A 147 7.21 -2.11 11.93
N GLN A 148 6.26 -2.79 12.58
CA GLN A 148 5.94 -2.54 13.98
C GLN A 148 7.12 -2.90 14.90
N SER A 149 7.80 -4.01 14.63
CA SER A 149 8.99 -4.42 15.37
C SER A 149 10.12 -3.39 15.24
N LEU A 150 10.44 -2.96 14.02
CA LEU A 150 11.47 -1.97 13.76
C LEU A 150 11.15 -0.62 14.40
N MET A 151 9.89 -0.20 14.37
CA MET A 151 9.47 1.04 15.03
C MET A 151 9.74 0.99 16.54
N GLY A 152 9.41 -0.12 17.19
CA GLY A 152 9.71 -0.31 18.61
C GLY A 152 11.22 -0.37 18.90
N GLN A 153 12.01 -0.98 18.01
CA GLN A 153 13.46 -1.00 18.14
C GLN A 153 14.06 0.41 18.05
N ILE A 154 13.63 1.21 17.07
CA ILE A 154 14.10 2.59 16.89
C ILE A 154 13.74 3.46 18.10
N GLU A 155 12.53 3.32 18.64
CA GLU A 155 12.11 4.06 19.83
C GLU A 155 12.98 3.69 21.04
N ASN A 156 13.20 2.40 21.27
CA ASN A 156 14.05 1.94 22.36
C ASN A 156 15.50 2.41 22.20
N GLU A 157 16.07 2.33 21.00
CA GLU A 157 17.42 2.82 20.71
C GLU A 157 17.54 4.33 20.93
N SER A 158 16.52 5.11 20.55
CA SER A 158 16.48 6.55 20.82
C SER A 158 16.46 6.84 22.33
N ILE A 159 15.68 6.10 23.11
CA ILE A 159 15.62 6.25 24.57
C ILE A 159 16.96 5.89 25.20
N MET A 160 17.55 4.76 24.80
CA MET A 160 18.84 4.30 25.31
C MET A 160 19.97 5.27 25.00
N ASN A 161 20.04 5.79 23.75
CA ASN A 161 21.05 6.77 23.37
C ASN A 161 20.91 8.08 24.14
N ASN A 162 19.69 8.54 24.44
CA ASN A 162 19.48 9.72 25.27
C ASN A 162 19.92 9.45 26.72
N HIS A 163 19.53 8.31 27.28
CA HIS A 163 19.95 7.92 28.62
C HIS A 163 21.47 7.77 28.75
N GLU A 164 22.14 7.25 27.73
CA GLU A 164 23.61 7.15 27.70
C GLU A 164 24.26 8.53 27.70
N ARG A 165 23.76 9.47 26.87
CA ARG A 165 24.24 10.86 26.87
C ARG A 165 24.03 11.56 28.20
N ASP A 166 22.87 11.36 28.83
CA ASP A 166 22.58 11.92 30.14
C ASP A 166 23.51 11.34 31.20
N THR A 167 23.74 10.02 31.18
CA THR A 167 24.69 9.34 32.06
C THR A 167 26.10 9.91 31.91
N GLN A 168 26.60 10.01 30.67
CA GLN A 168 27.91 10.60 30.38
C GLN A 168 28.02 12.06 30.87
N THR A 169 26.96 12.85 30.71
CA THR A 169 26.91 14.24 31.19
C THR A 169 26.96 14.31 32.71
N ILE A 170 26.20 13.45 33.40
CA ILE A 170 26.19 13.36 34.86
C ILE A 170 27.57 12.96 35.39
N GLU A 171 28.22 11.97 34.79
CA GLU A 171 29.57 11.54 35.16
C GLU A 171 30.61 12.66 35.01
N LEU A 172 30.54 13.41 33.92
CA LEU A 172 31.41 14.56 33.69
C LEU A 172 31.19 15.65 34.75
N LEU A 173 29.94 16.01 35.03
CA LEU A 173 29.59 17.02 36.04
C LEU A 173 30.04 16.59 37.44
N ASN A 174 29.86 15.32 37.81
CA ASN A 174 30.31 14.79 39.08
C ASN A 174 31.84 14.83 39.21
N THR A 175 32.57 14.55 38.13
CA THR A 175 34.03 14.63 38.11
C THR A 175 34.49 16.07 38.35
N LYS A 176 33.91 17.05 37.64
CA LYS A 176 34.20 18.47 37.85
C LYS A 176 33.84 18.95 39.25
N LEU A 177 32.70 18.51 39.79
CA LEU A 177 32.29 18.87 41.15
C LEU A 177 33.30 18.34 42.17
N LYS A 178 33.78 17.11 42.00
CA LYS A 178 34.80 16.52 42.87
C LYS A 178 36.15 17.27 42.78
N GLU A 179 36.56 17.69 41.58
CA GLU A 179 37.76 18.52 41.39
C GLU A 179 37.62 19.88 42.10
N GLN A 180 36.49 20.58 41.88
CA GLN A 180 36.19 21.85 42.55
C GLN A 180 36.13 21.69 44.07
N GLN A 181 35.55 20.59 44.57
CA GLN A 181 35.50 20.30 45.99
C GLN A 181 36.90 20.09 46.58
N SER A 182 37.80 19.42 45.84
CA SER A 182 39.20 19.25 46.23
C SER A 182 39.94 20.59 46.28
N GLU A 183 39.72 21.48 45.29
CA GLU A 183 40.32 22.82 45.25
C GLU A 183 39.84 23.68 46.43
N ILE A 184 38.53 23.67 46.73
CA ILE A 184 37.98 24.36 47.90
C ILE A 184 38.63 23.84 49.19
N SER A 185 38.75 22.52 49.35
CA SER A 185 39.40 21.94 50.54
C SER A 185 40.88 22.35 50.65
N GLN A 186 41.61 22.44 49.54
CA GLN A 186 42.99 22.91 49.54
C GLN A 186 43.10 24.41 49.89
N LEU A 187 42.20 25.25 49.35
CA LEU A 187 42.14 26.67 49.70
C LEU A 187 41.78 26.89 51.17
N GLN A 188 40.85 26.11 51.72
CA GLN A 188 40.52 26.12 53.15
C GLN A 188 41.74 25.77 54.02
N GLN A 189 42.46 24.71 53.67
CA GLN A 189 43.69 24.34 54.38
C GLN A 189 44.75 25.44 54.33
N ASN A 190 44.92 26.09 53.18
CA ASN A 190 45.85 27.22 53.03
C ASN A 190 45.41 28.42 53.88
N LEU A 191 44.11 28.73 53.92
CA LEU A 191 43.55 29.81 54.74
C LEU A 191 43.81 29.55 56.24
N ASP A 192 43.57 28.32 56.71
CA ASP A 192 43.82 27.93 58.10
C ASP A 192 45.30 28.05 58.45
N SER A 193 46.19 27.64 57.55
CA SER A 193 47.64 27.79 57.73
C SER A 193 48.07 29.25 57.80
N LEU A 194 47.56 30.11 56.90
CA LEU A 194 47.85 31.54 56.91
C LEU A 194 47.30 32.23 58.16
N THR A 195 46.11 31.84 58.62
CA THR A 195 45.51 32.34 59.86
C THR A 195 46.38 32.00 61.06
N ALA A 196 46.85 30.74 61.16
CA ALA A 196 47.76 30.32 62.22
C ALA A 196 49.09 31.09 62.19
N GLN A 197 49.68 31.31 61.01
CA GLN A 197 50.90 32.11 60.86
C GLN A 197 50.68 33.58 61.26
N LEU A 198 49.53 34.15 60.94
CA LEU A 198 49.17 35.52 61.31
C LEU A 198 49.03 35.65 62.83
N ASP A 199 48.37 34.69 63.48
CA ASP A 199 48.22 34.64 64.93
C ASP A 199 49.57 34.50 65.63
N GLU A 200 50.47 33.65 65.12
CA GLU A 200 51.82 33.48 65.64
C GLU A 200 52.68 34.75 65.48
N THR A 201 52.57 35.41 64.32
CA THR A 201 53.25 36.69 64.06
C THR A 201 52.73 37.79 64.99
N ASN A 202 51.42 37.88 65.17
CA ASN A 202 50.80 38.83 66.09
C ASN A 202 51.21 38.57 67.53
N HIS A 203 51.25 37.31 67.96
CA HIS A 203 51.72 36.92 69.28
C HIS A 203 53.19 37.30 69.49
N SER A 204 54.05 37.00 68.52
CA SER A 204 55.48 37.34 68.54
C SER A 204 55.69 38.87 68.60
N ARG A 205 54.92 39.63 67.81
CA ARG A 205 54.92 41.10 67.86
C ARG A 205 54.52 41.61 69.24
N GLN A 206 53.42 41.12 69.78
CA GLN A 206 52.92 41.53 71.09
C GLN A 206 53.91 41.19 72.22
N GLN A 207 54.55 40.02 72.15
CA GLN A 207 55.59 39.62 73.10
C GLN A 207 56.83 40.51 73.01
N SER A 208 57.25 40.87 71.78
CA SER A 208 58.34 41.82 71.55
C SER A 208 57.99 43.20 72.12
N GLU A 209 56.80 43.73 71.82
CA GLU A 209 56.29 45.00 72.37
C GLU A 209 56.29 44.98 73.90
N GLN A 210 55.84 43.89 74.52
CA GLN A 210 55.82 43.72 75.97
C GLN A 210 57.24 43.65 76.57
N THR A 211 58.17 42.98 75.89
CA THR A 211 59.57 42.88 76.31
C THR A 211 60.28 44.24 76.23
N GLN A 212 60.04 44.99 75.15
CA GLN A 212 60.53 46.36 74.99
C GLN A 212 59.95 47.28 76.07
N LEU A 213 58.65 47.19 76.36
CA LEU A 213 57.98 47.91 77.45
C LEU A 213 58.60 47.60 78.82
N CYS A 214 58.83 46.34 79.14
CA CYS A 214 59.50 45.93 80.39
C CYS A 214 60.93 46.48 80.49
N SER A 215 61.67 46.44 79.38
CA SER A 215 63.03 46.99 79.30
C SER A 215 63.03 48.51 79.53
N LEU A 216 62.13 49.25 78.86
CA LEU A 216 61.94 50.68 79.10
C LEU A 216 61.57 50.98 80.55
N LYS A 217 60.67 50.19 81.14
CA LYS A 217 60.22 50.36 82.53
C LYS A 217 61.36 50.21 83.53
N SER A 218 62.37 49.39 83.24
CA SER A 218 63.56 49.22 84.08
C SER A 218 64.58 50.37 83.98
N ILE A 219 64.55 51.14 82.89
CA ILE A 219 65.44 52.28 82.63
C ILE A 219 64.77 53.60 83.08
N LEU A 220 63.43 53.63 83.11
CA LEU A 220 62.67 54.74 83.68
C LEU A 220 62.89 54.81 85.21
N PRO A 221 63.34 55.95 85.76
CA PRO A 221 63.62 56.09 87.18
C PRO A 221 62.35 55.83 88.01
N HIS A 222 62.40 54.83 88.89
CA HIS A 222 61.31 54.46 89.81
C HIS A 222 60.99 55.54 90.88
N SER A 223 61.56 56.75 90.81
CA SER A 223 61.55 57.72 91.90
C SER A 223 60.81 59.03 91.64
N THR A 224 60.07 59.18 90.55
CA THR A 224 59.29 60.39 90.31
C THR A 224 57.81 60.04 90.27
N LYS A 225 57.00 60.69 91.10
CA LYS A 225 55.53 60.52 91.17
C LYS A 225 54.79 60.96 89.88
N MET A 226 55.49 61.12 88.76
CA MET A 226 54.96 61.61 87.50
C MET A 226 54.84 60.45 86.51
N SER A 227 53.67 60.34 85.89
CA SER A 227 53.40 59.46 84.76
C SER A 227 54.30 59.81 83.56
N LEU A 228 54.44 58.86 82.62
CA LEU A 228 55.22 59.07 81.40
C LEU A 228 54.71 60.28 80.60
N ASP A 229 53.39 60.49 80.56
CA ASP A 229 52.78 61.67 79.94
C ASP A 229 53.20 62.96 80.66
N GLU A 230 53.22 62.96 82.00
CA GLU A 230 53.65 64.11 82.79
C GLU A 230 55.15 64.42 82.63
N LEU A 231 56.01 63.40 82.57
CA LEU A 231 57.45 63.57 82.28
C LEU A 231 57.67 64.11 80.86
N THR A 232 56.91 63.60 79.89
CA THR A 232 56.98 64.06 78.50
C THR A 232 56.54 65.52 78.40
N GLN A 233 55.45 65.90 79.10
CA GLN A 233 54.99 67.28 79.20
C GLN A 233 56.00 68.19 79.91
N GLU A 234 56.70 67.71 80.94
CA GLU A 234 57.74 68.48 81.63
C GLU A 234 58.97 68.69 80.75
N ILE A 235 59.41 67.67 80.00
CA ILE A 235 60.51 67.80 79.01
C ILE A 235 60.10 68.77 77.90
N ILE A 236 58.88 68.66 77.37
CA ILE A 236 58.36 69.60 76.38
C ILE A 236 58.35 71.03 76.94
N SER A 237 57.91 71.21 78.19
CA SER A 237 57.89 72.51 78.88
C SER A 237 59.30 73.07 79.10
N TYR A 238 60.26 72.22 79.47
CA TYR A 238 61.66 72.60 79.67
C TYR A 238 62.36 72.96 78.35
N VAL A 239 62.11 72.21 77.28
CA VAL A 239 62.61 72.54 75.93
C VAL A 239 62.00 73.86 75.44
N ASN A 240 60.71 74.09 75.69
CA ASN A 240 60.08 75.37 75.37
C ASN A 240 60.67 76.53 76.20
N HIS A 241 60.96 76.32 77.49
CA HIS A 241 61.63 77.30 78.32
C HIS A 241 63.04 77.64 77.81
N LEU A 242 63.86 76.64 77.47
CA LEU A 242 65.19 76.84 76.90
C LEU A 242 65.13 77.52 75.53
N THR A 243 64.11 77.21 74.73
CA THR A 243 63.89 77.86 73.43
C THR A 243 63.55 79.35 73.60
N ASN A 244 62.75 79.69 74.62
CA ASN A 244 62.45 81.07 74.97
C ASN A 244 63.68 81.80 75.54
N GLU A 245 64.50 81.13 76.34
CA GLU A 245 65.73 81.69 76.91
C GLU A 245 66.80 81.95 75.84
N MET A 246 66.96 81.02 74.90
CA MET A 246 67.79 81.21 73.70
C MET A 246 67.29 82.36 72.82
N SER A 247 65.97 82.51 72.68
CA SER A 247 65.38 83.64 71.94
C SER A 247 65.69 84.97 72.63
N SER A 248 65.62 85.02 73.97
CA SER A 248 65.98 86.19 74.78
C SER A 248 67.47 86.52 74.73
N LEU A 249 68.35 85.51 74.68
CA LEU A 249 69.80 85.69 74.52
C LEU A 249 70.19 86.17 73.12
N LYS A 250 69.47 85.73 72.08
CA LYS A 250 69.63 86.23 70.69
C LYS A 250 69.21 87.69 70.56
N GLU A 251 68.16 88.10 71.27
CA GLU A 251 67.72 89.50 71.31
C GLU A 251 68.72 90.42 72.04
N LYS A 252 69.52 89.85 72.95
CA LYS A 252 70.57 90.57 73.72
C LYS A 252 71.93 90.66 73.02
N THR A 253 72.19 89.86 71.98
CA THR A 253 73.45 89.85 71.21
C THR A 253 73.46 90.77 69.99
N VAL A 254 72.32 91.37 69.61
CA VAL A 254 72.23 92.31 68.48
C VAL A 254 72.56 93.77 68.87
N LEU A 255 72.88 94.05 70.14
CA LEU A 255 73.16 95.41 70.63
C LEU A 255 74.61 95.65 71.13
N SER A 256 75.57 94.78 70.83
CA SER A 256 76.98 94.97 71.29
C SER A 256 78.10 94.70 70.27
N ASP A 257 77.80 94.52 68.99
CA ASP A 257 78.81 94.49 67.91
C ASP A 257 78.42 95.48 66.80
N GLU A 258 78.50 96.79 67.09
CA GLU A 258 78.89 97.78 66.07
C GLU A 258 80.24 98.39 66.50
N ASP A 259 81.27 97.72 65.98
CA ASP A 259 82.68 98.04 66.02
C ASP A 259 83.04 99.43 65.49
N SER A 260 83.97 100.08 66.17
CA SER A 260 84.81 101.12 65.59
C SER A 260 85.93 100.50 64.75
N GLN A 261 85.94 100.81 63.44
CA GLN A 261 87.07 101.18 62.55
C GLN A 261 88.39 100.36 62.66
N HIS A 262 89.05 99.93 61.57
CA HIS A 262 89.61 100.82 60.54
C HIS A 262 90.25 100.06 59.34
N ASP A 263 90.06 100.65 58.15
CA ASP A 263 91.00 100.91 57.04
C ASP A 263 91.67 99.78 56.21
N GLY A 264 91.64 99.97 54.89
CA GLY A 264 92.26 99.08 53.91
C GLY A 264 91.92 99.33 52.43
N ARG A 265 92.37 100.47 51.88
CA ARG A 265 92.54 100.81 50.44
C ARG A 265 92.57 99.64 49.42
N ARG A 266 91.86 99.79 48.30
CA ARG A 266 92.43 99.91 46.92
C ARG A 266 91.36 100.17 45.84
N ILE A 267 91.61 101.25 45.08
CA ILE A 267 91.07 101.71 43.78
C ILE A 267 89.61 102.18 43.78
#